data_AF-A0A971EMY5-F1
#
_entry.id   AF-A0A971EMY5-F1
#
_cell.length_a   1.000
_cell.length_b   1.000
_cell.length_c   1.000
_cell.angle_alpha   90.00
_cell.angle_beta   90.00
_cell.angle_gamma   90.00
#
_symmetry.space_group_name_H-M   'P 1'
#
loop_
_entity.id
_entity.type
_entity.pdbx_description
1 polymer ?
#
loop_
_entity_poly.entity_id
_entity_poly.type
_entity_poly.pdbx_seq_one_letter_code
_entity_poly.pdbx_strand_id
1 'polypeptide(L)' 'MPPKFGDLKRYCEKNGWILVHNTDHWYYEKVLADGSLLRTRVSHAVNKEIPRQLWQRILKKQLRITEQEFWKSL' A
#
# COMPACT_ATOMS: atom_id res chain seq x y z
N MET A 1 -7.14 11.98 -7.86
CA MET A 1 -8.10 11.68 -6.77
C MET A 1 -7.30 11.35 -5.52
N PRO A 2 -7.74 11.77 -4.32
CA PRO A 2 -7.09 11.34 -3.10
C PRO A 2 -7.26 9.82 -2.95
N PRO A 3 -6.18 9.05 -2.73
CA PRO A 3 -6.27 7.61 -2.54
C PRO A 3 -6.88 7.32 -1.17
N LYS A 4 -7.72 6.30 -1.10
CA LYS A 4 -8.30 5.82 0.15
C LYS A 4 -7.52 4.62 0.68
N PHE A 5 -7.65 4.32 1.96
CA PHE A 5 -7.06 3.08 2.50
C PHE A 5 -7.62 1.83 1.83
N GLY A 6 -8.87 1.87 1.35
CA GLY A 6 -9.45 0.79 0.53
C GLY A 6 -8.73 0.58 -0.79
N ASP A 7 -8.27 1.64 -1.45
CA ASP A 7 -7.49 1.54 -2.70
C ASP A 7 -6.13 0.92 -2.40
N LEU A 8 -5.46 1.36 -1.33
CA LEU A 8 -4.18 0.79 -0.92
C LEU A 8 -4.28 -0.71 -0.61
N LYS A 9 -5.37 -1.15 0.04
CA LYS A 9 -5.65 -2.57 0.28
C LYS A 9 -5.79 -3.34 -1.04
N ARG A 10 -6.65 -2.86 -1.95
CA ARG A 10 -6.89 -3.50 -3.26
C ARG A 10 -5.61 -3.60 -4.08
N TYR A 11 -4.79 -2.54 -4.08
CA TYR A 11 -3.47 -2.57 -4.71
C TYR A 11 -2.61 -3.69 -4.15
N CYS A 12 -2.51 -3.82 -2.81
CA CYS A 12 -1.71 -4.85 -2.18
C CYS A 12 -2.18 -6.25 -2.60
N GLU A 13 -3.48 -6.51 -2.54
CA GLU A 13 -4.09 -7.79 -2.92
C GLU A 13 -3.87 -8.14 -4.40
N LYS A 14 -3.96 -7.17 -5.30
CA LYS A 14 -3.79 -7.38 -6.76
C LYS A 14 -2.32 -7.50 -7.18
N ASN A 15 -1.40 -6.87 -6.45
CA ASN A 15 0.02 -6.80 -6.81
C ASN A 15 0.89 -7.86 -6.10
N GLY A 16 0.27 -8.92 -5.58
CA GLY A 16 0.98 -10.05 -4.98
C GLY A 16 1.65 -9.72 -3.64
N TRP A 17 1.09 -8.79 -2.86
CA TRP A 17 1.51 -8.59 -1.48
C TRP A 17 0.90 -9.66 -0.59
N ILE A 18 1.68 -10.13 0.37
CA ILE A 18 1.27 -11.15 1.34
C ILE A 18 0.80 -10.44 2.60
N LEU A 19 -0.42 -10.76 3.06
CA LEU A 19 -0.94 -10.31 4.35
C LEU A 19 -0.27 -11.12 5.46
N VAL A 20 0.52 -10.47 6.31
CA VAL A 20 1.28 -11.13 7.38
C VAL A 20 0.56 -11.00 8.72
N HIS A 21 -0.03 -9.84 8.99
CA HIS A 21 -0.82 -9.61 10.21
C HIS A 21 -2.09 -8.81 9.91
N ASN A 22 -3.16 -9.14 10.63
CA ASN A 22 -4.44 -8.46 10.56
C ASN A 22 -5.01 -8.33 11.97
N THR A 23 -4.59 -7.27 12.67
CA THR A 23 -5.02 -6.97 14.04
C THR A 23 -5.79 -5.65 14.04
N ASP A 24 -5.12 -4.56 14.39
CA ASP A 24 -5.61 -3.18 14.32
C ASP A 24 -5.41 -2.56 12.92
N HIS A 25 -4.48 -3.12 12.15
CA HIS A 25 -4.18 -2.77 10.76
C HIS A 25 -3.87 -4.03 9.95
N TRP A 26 -4.01 -3.92 8.62
CA TRP A 26 -3.46 -4.90 7.70
C TRP A 26 -1.99 -4.61 7.43
N TYR A 27 -1.14 -5.57 7.75
CA TYR A 27 0.29 -5.53 7.48
C TYR A 27 0.58 -6.40 6.26
N TYR A 28 1.01 -5.75 5.19
CA TYR A 28 1.36 -6.41 3.95
C TYR A 28 2.87 -6.38 3.74
N GLU A 29 3.41 -7.48 3.23
CA GLU A 29 4.80 -7.60 2.84
C GLU A 29 4.92 -8.04 1.38
N LYS A 30 5.95 -7.54 0.69
CA LYS A 30 6.26 -7.96 -0.67
C LYS A 30 7.77 -8.10 -0.83
N VAL A 31 8.19 -9.28 -1.25
CA VAL A 31 9.58 -9.54 -1.64
C VAL A 31 9.73 -9.11 -3.09
N LEU A 32 10.65 -8.19 -3.34
CA LEU A 32 11.05 -7.79 -4.68
C LEU A 32 12.06 -8.78 -5.27
N ALA A 33 12.20 -8.77 -6.59
CA ALA A 33 13.10 -9.68 -7.30
C ALA A 33 14.58 -9.49 -6.94
N ASP A 34 14.96 -8.31 -6.44
CA ASP A 34 16.28 -7.99 -5.92
C ASP A 34 16.50 -8.52 -4.47
N GLY A 35 15.50 -9.18 -3.88
CA GLY A 35 15.52 -9.65 -2.50
C GLY A 35 15.12 -8.58 -1.46
N SER A 36 14.80 -7.36 -1.88
CA SER A 36 14.31 -6.32 -0.97
C SER A 36 12.93 -6.67 -0.42
N LEU A 37 12.77 -6.63 0.90
CA LEU A 37 11.46 -6.77 1.54
C LEU A 37 10.81 -5.40 1.71
N LEU A 38 9.67 -5.19 1.05
CA LEU A 38 8.82 -4.04 1.26
C LEU A 38 7.74 -4.37 2.28
N ARG A 39 7.41 -3.39 3.12
CA ARG A 39 6.36 -3.49 4.15
C ARG A 39 5.45 -2.28 4.06
N THR A 40 4.14 -2.52 4.07
CA THR A 40 3.13 -1.46 4.10
C THR A 40 2.06 -1.77 5.13
N ARG A 41 1.54 -0.72 5.76
CA ARG A 41 0.51 -0.80 6.79
C ARG A 41 -0.73 -0.08 6.29
N VAL A 42 -1.85 -0.79 6.24
CA VAL A 42 -3.13 -0.28 5.76
C VAL A 42 -4.13 -0.24 6.90
N SER A 43 -4.76 0.91 7.12
CA SER A 43 -5.79 1.08 8.14
C SER A 43 -7.10 0.41 7.74
N HIS A 44 -7.83 -0.13 8.73
CA HIS A 44 -9.19 -0.65 8.54
C HIS A 44 -10.20 0.42 8.12
N ALA A 45 -9.84 1.70 8.24
CA ALA A 45 -10.65 2.83 7.78
C ALA A 45 -10.64 2.95 6.24
N VAL A 46 -11.14 1.93 5.52
CA VAL A 46 -11.09 1.83 4.04
C VAL A 46 -11.72 3.00 3.30
N ASN A 47 -12.74 3.64 3.89
CA ASN A 47 -13.42 4.80 3.31
C ASN A 47 -12.70 6.13 3.57
N LYS A 48 -11.68 6.14 4.44
CA LYS A 48 -10.94 7.35 4.79
C LYS A 48 -9.87 7.63 3.74
N GLU A 49 -9.79 8.89 3.35
CA GLU A 49 -8.76 9.39 2.44
C GLU A 49 -7.40 9.43 3.16
N ILE A 50 -6.35 9.07 2.42
CA ILE A 50 -4.98 9.17 2.90
C ILE A 50 -4.51 10.61 2.66
N PRO A 51 -4.07 11.33 3.70
CA PRO A 51 -3.53 12.67 3.54
C PRO A 51 -2.35 12.67 2.55
N ARG A 52 -2.29 13.66 1.65
CA ARG A 52 -1.29 13.73 0.57
C ARG A 52 0.16 13.52 1.04
N GLN A 53 0.54 14.14 2.16
CA GLN A 53 1.89 13.99 2.73
C GLN A 53 2.18 12.55 3.19
N LEU A 54 1.19 11.90 3.80
CA LEU A 54 1.28 10.50 4.19
C LEU A 54 1.36 9.61 2.95
N TRP A 55 0.53 9.88 1.95
CA TRP A 55 0.52 9.13 0.69
C TRP A 55 1.87 9.16 -0.02
N GLN A 56 2.49 10.34 -0.14
CA GLN A 56 3.83 10.49 -0.72
C GLN A 56 4.89 9.69 0.06
N ARG A 57 4.79 9.64 1.39
CA ARG A 57 5.67 8.82 2.22
C ARG A 57 5.46 7.33 1.98
N ILE A 58 4.22 6.87 1.84
CA ILE A 58 3.90 5.46 1.54
C ILE A 58 4.48 5.09 0.17
N LEU A 59 4.21 5.88 -0.87
CA LEU A 59 4.75 5.65 -2.21
C LEU A 59 6.28 5.58 -2.22
N LYS A 60 6.96 6.55 -1.61
CA LYS A 60 8.43 6.64 -1.66
C LYS A 60 9.13 5.65 -0.74
N LYS A 61 8.61 5.40 0.47
CA LYS A 61 9.31 4.61 1.51
C LYS A 61 8.79 3.19 1.64
N GLN A 62 7.52 2.92 1.37
CA GLN A 62 6.90 1.60 1.57
C GLN A 62 6.73 0.86 0.25
N LEU A 63 6.09 1.48 -0.74
CA LEU A 63 5.79 0.83 -2.02
C LEU A 63 6.94 0.96 -3.03
N ARG A 64 7.75 2.02 -2.93
CA ARG A 64 8.82 2.40 -3.88
C ARG A 64 8.34 2.50 -5.34
N ILE A 65 7.14 3.03 -5.54
CA ILE A 65 6.53 3.25 -6.86
C ILE A 65 6.06 4.70 -7.00
N THR A 66 5.70 5.07 -8.22
CA THR A 66 5.03 6.33 -8.50
C THR A 66 3.51 6.24 -8.32
N GLU A 67 2.85 7.39 -8.15
CA GLU A 67 1.40 7.45 -8.08
C GLU A 67 0.72 6.96 -9.36
N GLN A 68 1.31 7.22 -10.53
CA GLN A 68 0.78 6.74 -11.81
C GLN A 68 0.80 5.20 -11.89
N GLU A 69 1.88 4.56 -11.45
CA GLU A 69 1.98 3.10 -11.42
C GLU A 69 0.96 2.49 -10.46
N PHE A 70 0.74 3.12 -9.31
CA PHE A 70 -0.29 2.71 -8.35
C PHE A 70 -1.68 2.70 -9.01
N TRP A 71 -2.08 3.78 -9.68
CA TRP A 71 -3.39 3.86 -10.31
C TRP A 71 -3.54 2.94 -11.55
N LYS A 72 -2.46 2.66 -12.28
CA LYS A 72 -2.47 1.71 -13.41
C LYS A 72 -2.66 0.25 -12.97
N SER A 73 -2.28 -0.07 -11.74
CA SER A 73 -2.27 -1.44 -11.20
C SER A 73 -3.41 -1.71 -10.23
N LEU A 74 -4.23 -0.70 -9.92
CA LEU A 74 -5.52 -0.85 -9.25
C LEU A 74 -6.54 -1.52 -10.18
#